data_AF-A0A9P7AHJ5-F1
#
_entry.id   AF-A0A9P7AHJ5-F1
#
_cell.length_a   1.000
_cell.length_b   1.000
_cell.length_c   1.000
_cell.angle_alpha   90.00
_cell.angle_beta   90.00
_cell.angle_gamma   90.00
#
_symmetry.space_group_name_H-M   'P 1'
#
loop_
_entity.id
_entity.type
_entity.pdbx_description
1 polymer ?
#
loop_
_entity_poly.entity_id
_entity_poly.type
_entity_poly.pdbx_seq_one_letter_code
_entity_poly.pdbx_strand_id
1 'polypeptide(L)'
;MFLGGCIHGSLWIRNHLQYGLAILGPQKETSGVASLALLSIIVLTSLRTFRRLFKLWVVLTYMAFFVTIYYYTLYALLWIFPPFAFYGADVLLRLFRYQIKDATLTAQDTHMTLIRVHNCDDGWLAGQHVRLRVFFSNKGDSGAFVQVILDGPFGGSGVDLGLYESVFLVAGGSGVTLTLGLLDDIIGRCVKLGRSQEERTRRIESTWYILGQIEWLAPMLIDIATAASNSTIDLHISIFVACLCNPEAVPDIPNSIVTLSRPSIHNILKDLISLPPSSEKEDLIETRCQKSPSLGGGVAVCASGPESLTRDAQNAVPRLSLTMGMDMGGIALHTEQFTL
;
A
#
# COMPACT_ATOMS: atom_id res chain seq x y z
N MET A 1 2.12 6.95 29.89
CA MET A 1 2.11 8.35 30.38
C MET A 1 0.93 8.61 31.33
N PHE A 2 -0.32 8.49 30.88
CA PHE A 2 -1.51 8.77 31.71
C PHE A 2 -1.53 8.03 33.05
N LEU A 3 -1.41 6.70 33.05
CA LEU A 3 -1.37 5.90 34.27
C LEU A 3 -0.26 6.35 35.24
N GLY A 4 0.94 6.62 34.72
CA GLY A 4 2.05 7.14 35.51
C GLY A 4 1.75 8.52 36.12
N GLY A 5 1.11 9.41 35.36
CA GLY A 5 0.64 10.71 35.84
C GLY A 5 -0.42 10.58 36.95
N CYS A 6 -1.37 9.66 36.81
CA CYS A 6 -2.39 9.38 37.83
C CYS A 6 -1.79 8.80 39.12
N ILE A 7 -0.83 7.88 39.01
CA ILE A 7 -0.13 7.31 40.17
C ILE A 7 0.70 8.38 40.87
N HIS A 8 1.47 9.16 40.11
CA HIS A 8 2.25 10.27 40.66
C HIS A 8 1.35 11.29 41.39
N GLY A 9 0.27 11.71 40.73
CA GLY A 9 -0.71 12.64 41.31
C GLY A 9 -1.40 12.11 42.56
N SER A 10 -1.78 10.83 42.59
CA SER A 10 -2.44 10.22 43.74
C SER A 10 -1.51 10.07 44.95
N LEU A 11 -0.26 9.68 44.73
CA LEU A 11 0.77 9.64 45.78
C LEU A 11 1.05 11.05 46.32
N TRP A 12 1.12 12.05 45.45
CA TRP A 12 1.32 13.44 45.84
C TRP A 12 0.16 13.99 46.69
N ILE A 13 -1.09 13.75 46.28
CA ILE A 13 -2.29 14.13 47.05
C ILE A 13 -2.29 13.44 48.41
N ARG A 14 -2.01 12.12 48.46
CA ARG A 14 -1.94 11.37 49.72
C ARG A 14 -0.91 11.97 50.67
N ASN A 15 0.26 12.36 50.17
CA ASN A 15 1.29 13.01 50.96
C ASN A 15 0.80 14.33 51.56
N HIS A 16 0.12 15.17 50.78
CA HIS A 16 -0.42 16.44 51.26
C HIS A 16 -1.48 16.25 52.35
N LEU A 17 -2.38 15.28 52.16
CA LEU A 17 -3.40 14.93 53.15
C LEU A 17 -2.77 14.40 54.45
N GLN A 18 -1.71 13.60 54.37
CA GLN A 18 -1.02 13.05 55.54
C GLN A 18 -0.34 14.13 56.39
N TYR A 19 0.21 15.18 55.76
CA TYR A 19 0.92 16.26 56.44
C TYR A 19 0.09 17.54 56.64
N GLY A 20 -1.21 17.53 56.28
CA GLY A 20 -2.09 18.68 56.42
C GLY A 20 -1.72 19.87 55.53
N LEU A 21 -1.06 19.62 54.38
CA LEU A 21 -0.64 20.64 53.42
C LEU A 21 -1.76 20.93 52.41
N ALA A 22 -1.84 22.18 51.93
CA ALA A 22 -2.79 22.55 50.89
C ALA A 22 -2.41 21.89 49.54
N ILE A 23 -3.40 21.35 48.83
CA ILE A 23 -3.23 20.70 47.51
C ILE A 23 -3.03 21.75 46.38
N LEU A 24 -3.42 22.99 46.63
CA LEU A 24 -3.22 24.08 45.69
C LEU A 24 -2.53 25.23 46.43
N GLY A 25 -1.53 25.81 45.79
CA GLY A 25 -0.84 26.98 46.30
C GLY A 25 0.27 27.41 45.34
N PRO A 26 1.53 26.96 45.55
CA PRO A 26 2.65 27.24 44.66
C PRO A 26 2.36 26.97 43.18
N GLN A 27 2.93 27.81 42.30
CA GLN A 27 2.79 27.70 40.84
C GLN A 27 3.12 26.29 40.30
N LYS A 28 4.10 25.62 40.91
CA LYS A 28 4.50 24.27 40.54
C LYS A 28 3.39 23.24 40.81
N GLU A 29 2.66 23.38 41.91
CA GLU A 29 1.60 22.44 42.28
C GLU A 29 0.36 22.66 41.41
N THR A 30 -0.01 23.93 41.20
CA THR A 30 -1.15 24.29 40.34
C THR A 30 -0.93 23.87 38.89
N SER A 31 0.27 24.08 38.34
CA SER A 31 0.64 23.60 37.00
C SER A 31 0.69 22.07 36.92
N GLY A 32 1.10 21.38 37.99
CA GLY A 32 1.07 19.93 38.09
C GLY A 32 -0.35 19.37 37.99
N VAL A 33 -1.28 19.89 38.81
CA VAL A 33 -2.69 19.50 38.77
C VAL A 33 -3.32 19.84 37.41
N ALA A 34 -3.04 21.03 36.86
CA ALA A 34 -3.52 21.44 35.55
C ALA A 34 -3.02 20.51 34.42
N SER A 35 -1.74 20.10 34.46
CA SER A 35 -1.16 19.17 33.49
C SER A 35 -1.82 17.79 33.56
N LEU A 36 -2.14 17.29 34.76
CA LEU A 36 -2.86 16.02 34.93
C LEU A 36 -4.30 16.11 34.42
N ALA A 37 -4.99 17.23 34.68
CA ALA A 37 -6.34 17.48 34.18
C ALA A 37 -6.35 17.52 32.64
N LEU A 38 -5.43 18.27 32.03
CA LEU A 38 -5.27 18.33 30.58
C LEU A 38 -4.93 16.97 29.97
N LEU A 39 -4.05 16.18 30.61
CA LEU A 39 -3.74 14.82 30.17
C LEU A 39 -4.98 13.91 30.22
N SER A 40 -5.81 14.06 31.25
CA SER A 40 -7.09 13.34 31.37
C SER A 40 -8.05 13.72 30.23
N ILE A 41 -8.16 15.01 29.93
CA ILE A 41 -8.97 15.51 28.81
C ILE A 41 -8.43 14.97 27.48
N ILE A 42 -7.12 14.95 27.28
CA ILE A 42 -6.50 14.36 26.07
C ILE A 42 -6.90 12.90 25.91
N VAL A 43 -6.84 12.10 26.97
CA VAL A 43 -7.22 10.68 26.92
C VAL A 43 -8.71 10.51 26.56
N LEU A 44 -9.59 11.27 27.22
CA LEU A 44 -11.04 11.20 26.96
C LEU A 44 -11.39 11.67 25.54
N THR A 45 -10.81 12.78 25.11
CA THR A 45 -11.07 13.36 23.78
C THR A 45 -10.42 12.56 22.65
N SER A 46 -9.42 11.72 22.95
CA SER A 46 -8.81 10.80 21.98
C SER A 46 -9.71 9.59 21.64
N LEU A 47 -10.76 9.33 22.43
CA LEU A 47 -11.75 8.29 22.11
C LEU A 47 -12.46 8.61 20.78
N ARG A 48 -12.75 7.56 19.99
CA ARG A 48 -13.25 7.67 18.61
C ARG A 48 -14.46 8.60 18.47
N THR A 49 -15.37 8.56 19.43
CA THR A 49 -16.60 9.37 19.46
C THR A 49 -16.29 10.85 19.64
N PHE A 50 -15.49 11.21 20.63
CA PHE A 50 -15.15 12.59 20.95
C PHE A 50 -14.22 13.22 19.90
N ARG A 51 -13.23 12.46 19.41
CA ARG A 51 -12.29 12.96 18.40
C ARG A 51 -12.96 13.38 17.09
N ARG A 52 -14.10 12.78 16.73
CA ARG A 52 -14.85 13.17 15.52
C ARG A 52 -15.52 14.53 15.67
N LEU A 53 -16.02 14.85 16.86
CA LEU A 53 -16.77 16.06 17.16
C LEU A 53 -15.87 17.24 17.55
N PHE A 54 -14.76 16.96 18.24
CA PHE A 54 -13.93 17.98 18.90
C PHE A 54 -12.51 18.09 18.32
N LYS A 55 -12.31 17.80 17.02
CA LYS A 55 -10.98 17.78 16.37
C LYS A 55 -10.12 19.01 16.69
N LEU A 56 -10.68 20.21 16.59
CA LEU A 56 -9.97 21.46 16.88
C LEU A 56 -9.58 21.58 18.36
N TRP A 57 -10.51 21.25 19.26
CA TRP A 57 -10.30 21.31 20.71
C TRP A 57 -9.23 20.33 21.20
N VAL A 58 -9.13 19.16 20.57
CA VAL A 58 -8.06 18.20 20.85
C VAL A 58 -6.69 18.85 20.62
N VAL A 59 -6.50 19.53 19.49
CA VAL A 59 -5.22 20.21 19.17
C VAL A 59 -4.90 21.30 20.20
N LEU A 60 -5.86 22.14 20.56
CA LEU A 60 -5.68 23.18 21.58
C LEU A 60 -5.33 22.60 22.95
N THR A 61 -5.93 21.46 23.32
CA THR A 61 -5.65 20.77 24.58
C THR A 61 -4.21 20.25 24.63
N TYR A 62 -3.70 19.69 23.52
CA TYR A 62 -2.28 19.30 23.42
C TYR A 62 -1.34 20.49 23.61
N MET A 63 -1.64 21.64 22.98
CA MET A 63 -0.82 22.85 23.15
C MET A 63 -0.80 23.32 24.60
N ALA A 64 -1.98 23.39 25.24
CA ALA A 64 -2.10 23.77 26.65
C ALA A 64 -1.34 22.78 27.56
N PHE A 65 -1.36 21.48 27.25
CA PHE A 65 -0.65 20.46 28.01
C PHE A 65 0.87 20.65 28.00
N PHE A 66 1.46 20.93 26.83
CA PHE A 66 2.91 21.20 26.75
C PHE A 66 3.31 22.47 27.51
N VAL A 67 2.49 23.52 27.42
CA VAL A 67 2.72 24.77 28.17
C VAL A 67 2.66 24.52 29.68
N THR A 68 1.66 23.77 30.17
CA THR A 68 1.53 23.47 31.60
C THR A 68 2.63 22.55 32.11
N ILE A 69 3.08 21.56 31.34
CA ILE A 69 4.24 20.73 31.69
C ILE A 69 5.51 21.55 31.78
N TYR A 70 5.70 22.51 30.87
CA TYR A 70 6.86 23.41 30.91
C TYR A 70 6.96 24.18 32.23
N TYR A 71 5.83 24.72 32.72
CA TYR A 71 5.77 25.39 34.03
C TYR A 71 5.87 24.43 35.22
N TYR A 72 5.49 23.16 35.06
CA TYR A 72 5.61 22.15 36.11
C TYR A 72 7.06 21.70 36.33
N THR A 73 7.84 21.55 35.25
CA THR A 73 9.23 21.09 35.34
C THR A 73 10.10 21.59 34.19
N LEU A 74 11.17 22.33 34.53
CA LEU A 74 12.16 22.81 33.57
C LEU A 74 12.91 21.66 32.87
N TYR A 75 12.98 20.47 33.49
CA TYR A 75 13.59 19.29 32.88
C TYR A 75 12.82 18.78 31.66
N ALA A 76 11.55 19.15 31.48
CA ALA A 76 10.78 18.76 30.30
C ALA A 76 11.30 19.40 29.01
N LEU A 77 12.02 20.53 29.10
CA LEU A 77 12.53 21.28 27.95
C LEU A 77 13.33 20.42 26.97
N LEU A 78 14.23 19.60 27.50
CA LEU A 78 15.10 18.72 26.71
C LEU A 78 14.31 17.66 25.93
N TRP A 79 13.10 17.33 26.40
CA TRP A 79 12.23 16.31 25.81
C TRP A 79 11.13 16.89 24.92
N ILE A 80 10.86 18.20 25.03
CA ILE A 80 9.85 18.90 24.23
C ILE A 80 10.48 19.45 22.95
N PHE A 81 11.51 20.30 23.07
CA PHE A 81 11.99 21.06 21.92
C PHE A 81 12.57 20.23 20.78
N PRO A 82 13.40 19.18 21.00
CA PRO A 82 13.94 18.42 19.89
C PRO A 82 12.86 17.69 19.07
N PRO A 83 11.88 16.97 19.66
CA PRO A 83 10.77 16.42 18.88
C PRO A 83 9.95 17.46 18.12
N PHE A 84 9.68 18.63 18.72
CA PHE A 84 8.99 19.73 18.03
C PHE A 84 9.80 20.27 16.84
N ALA A 85 11.11 20.40 16.98
CA ALA A 85 12.00 20.83 15.90
C ALA A 85 12.03 19.81 14.75
N PHE A 86 12.17 18.52 15.06
CA PHE A 86 12.14 17.46 14.04
C PHE A 86 10.77 17.37 13.35
N TYR A 87 9.68 17.47 14.11
CA TYR A 87 8.34 17.47 13.53
C TYR A 87 8.09 18.72 12.67
N GLY A 88 8.52 19.90 13.15
CA GLY A 88 8.42 21.14 12.38
C GLY A 88 9.23 21.07 11.08
N ALA A 89 10.45 20.53 11.13
CA ALA A 89 11.26 20.29 9.94
C ALA A 89 10.60 19.30 8.97
N ASP A 90 10.05 18.18 9.44
CA ASP A 90 9.28 17.23 8.60
C ASP A 90 8.08 17.92 7.93
N VAL A 91 7.29 18.72 8.67
CA VAL A 91 6.17 19.47 8.11
C VAL A 91 6.65 20.48 7.06
N LEU A 92 7.71 21.23 7.34
CA LEU A 92 8.28 22.19 6.37
C LEU A 92 8.74 21.50 5.09
N LEU A 93 9.45 20.36 5.20
CA LEU A 93 9.88 19.57 4.04
C LEU A 93 8.68 19.04 3.23
N ARG A 94 7.60 18.62 3.89
CA ARG A 94 6.36 18.20 3.22
C ARG A 94 5.67 19.36 2.50
N LEU A 95 5.65 20.56 3.08
CA LEU A 95 5.03 21.74 2.45
C LEU A 95 5.63 22.04 1.07
N PHE A 96 6.94 21.83 0.89
CA PHE A 96 7.59 22.00 -0.41
C PHE A 96 7.24 20.92 -1.45
N ARG A 97 6.74 19.75 -1.01
CA ARG A 97 6.40 18.61 -1.88
C ARG A 97 4.91 18.51 -2.18
N TYR A 98 4.06 19.25 -1.47
CA TYR A 98 2.62 19.19 -1.69
C TYR A 98 2.24 19.68 -3.08
N GLN A 99 1.46 18.85 -3.77
CA GLN A 99 0.89 19.19 -5.07
C GLN A 99 -0.62 19.40 -4.91
N ILE A 100 -1.09 20.58 -5.29
CA ILE A 100 -2.53 20.88 -5.33
C ILE A 100 -3.02 20.59 -6.73
N LYS A 101 -4.05 19.75 -6.85
CA LYS A 101 -4.60 19.29 -8.12
C LYS A 101 -6.12 19.28 -8.07
N ASP A 102 -6.74 19.39 -9.24
CA ASP A 102 -8.17 19.20 -9.40
C ASP A 102 -8.47 17.71 -9.59
N ALA A 103 -9.59 17.25 -9.04
CA ALA A 103 -10.02 15.87 -9.15
C ALA A 103 -11.54 15.75 -9.31
N THR A 104 -11.97 14.65 -9.92
CA THR A 104 -13.37 14.26 -10.04
C THR A 104 -13.62 13.01 -9.21
N LEU A 105 -14.67 13.05 -8.38
CA LEU A 105 -15.12 11.92 -7.58
C LEU A 105 -16.33 11.26 -8.24
N THR A 106 -16.23 9.97 -8.52
CA THR A 106 -17.36 9.15 -8.99
C THR A 106 -17.61 8.01 -8.01
N ALA A 107 -18.86 7.89 -7.55
CA ALA A 107 -19.28 6.74 -6.75
C ALA A 107 -19.51 5.57 -7.71
N GLN A 108 -18.58 4.61 -7.72
CA GLN A 108 -18.70 3.42 -8.56
C GLN A 108 -19.75 2.47 -7.97
N ASP A 109 -19.69 2.28 -6.65
CA ASP A 109 -20.55 1.38 -5.88
C ASP A 109 -20.80 1.92 -4.47
N THR A 110 -21.67 1.23 -3.71
CA THR A 110 -21.94 1.52 -2.28
C THR A 110 -20.67 1.52 -1.41
N HIS A 111 -19.63 0.79 -1.84
CA HIS A 111 -18.40 0.60 -1.06
C HIS A 111 -17.16 1.22 -1.69
N MET A 112 -17.27 1.84 -2.88
CA MET A 112 -16.09 2.27 -3.65
C MET A 112 -16.30 3.63 -4.30
N THR A 113 -15.31 4.51 -4.14
CA THR A 113 -15.26 5.82 -4.78
C THR A 113 -14.00 5.90 -5.61
N LEU A 114 -14.16 6.13 -6.91
CA LEU A 114 -13.06 6.38 -7.82
C LEU A 114 -12.74 7.88 -7.80
N ILE A 115 -11.46 8.19 -7.58
CA ILE A 115 -10.95 9.56 -7.58
C ILE A 115 -10.04 9.71 -8.80
N ARG A 116 -10.49 10.46 -9.79
CA ARG A 116 -9.68 10.80 -10.96
C ARG A 116 -9.02 12.15 -10.75
N VAL A 117 -7.72 12.14 -10.46
CA VAL A 117 -6.92 13.37 -10.36
C VAL A 117 -6.44 13.77 -11.76
N HIS A 118 -6.64 15.04 -12.12
CA HIS A 118 -6.33 15.55 -13.46
C HIS A 118 -4.88 16.03 -13.56
N ASN A 119 -4.27 15.90 -14.75
CA ASN A 119 -2.91 16.38 -15.06
C ASN A 119 -1.84 15.80 -14.11
N CYS A 120 -1.87 14.47 -13.94
CA CYS A 120 -0.94 13.71 -13.09
C CYS A 120 -0.17 12.68 -13.95
N ASP A 121 0.39 13.15 -15.07
CA ASP A 121 0.91 12.27 -16.12
C ASP A 121 2.39 11.87 -15.94
N ASP A 122 3.13 12.49 -15.00
CA ASP A 122 4.57 12.26 -14.81
C ASP A 122 4.98 12.45 -13.32
N GLY A 123 6.17 11.93 -12.97
CA GLY A 123 6.79 12.05 -11.65
C GLY A 123 6.48 10.90 -10.70
N TRP A 124 5.95 9.79 -11.20
CA TRP A 124 5.54 8.62 -10.41
C TRP A 124 5.98 7.35 -11.12
N LEU A 125 6.34 6.34 -10.34
CA LEU A 125 6.62 4.99 -10.80
C LEU A 125 5.45 4.06 -10.48
N ALA A 126 5.34 3.00 -11.27
CA ALA A 126 4.35 1.96 -11.05
C ALA A 126 4.47 1.32 -9.66
N GLY A 127 3.32 1.09 -9.02
CA GLY A 127 3.23 0.55 -7.66
C GLY A 127 3.46 1.57 -6.54
N GLN A 128 3.71 2.85 -6.85
CA GLN A 128 3.75 3.90 -5.84
C GLN A 128 2.36 4.29 -5.37
N HIS A 129 2.27 4.83 -4.15
CA HIS A 129 1.04 5.35 -3.58
C HIS A 129 1.22 6.79 -3.10
N VAL A 130 0.09 7.47 -2.94
CA VAL A 130 0.04 8.88 -2.54
C VAL A 130 -0.92 9.06 -1.38
N ARG A 131 -0.66 10.05 -0.53
CA ARG A 131 -1.61 10.49 0.48
C ARG A 131 -2.41 11.64 -0.10
N LEU A 132 -3.73 11.46 -0.17
CA LEU A 132 -4.65 12.43 -0.74
C LEU A 132 -5.50 13.07 0.36
N ARG A 133 -5.63 14.40 0.32
CA ARG A 133 -6.54 15.19 1.17
C ARG A 133 -7.50 15.98 0.31
N VAL A 134 -8.79 15.89 0.60
CA VAL A 134 -9.86 16.62 -0.12
C VAL A 134 -10.21 17.90 0.66
N PHE A 135 -10.22 19.06 -0.01
CA PHE A 135 -10.45 20.37 0.65
C PHE A 135 -11.81 20.98 0.36
N PHE A 136 -12.25 20.96 -0.91
CA PHE A 136 -13.43 21.69 -1.37
C PHE A 136 -14.26 20.79 -2.28
N SER A 137 -15.58 20.81 -2.12
CA SER A 137 -16.50 20.12 -3.02
C SER A 137 -17.51 21.11 -3.55
N ASN A 138 -17.39 21.41 -4.85
CA ASN A 138 -18.50 21.99 -5.59
C ASN A 138 -19.31 20.82 -6.14
N LYS A 139 -20.51 20.62 -5.59
CA LYS A 139 -21.45 19.61 -6.11
C LYS A 139 -21.92 20.03 -7.49
N GLY A 140 -21.59 19.25 -8.51
CA GLY A 140 -22.27 19.26 -9.80
C GLY A 140 -23.18 18.03 -9.93
N ASP A 141 -24.18 18.10 -10.79
CA ASP A 141 -25.21 17.05 -10.96
C ASP A 141 -24.66 15.72 -11.53
N SER A 142 -23.43 15.67 -12.03
CA SER A 142 -22.81 14.48 -12.65
C SER A 142 -21.53 13.98 -11.96
N GLY A 143 -21.20 14.52 -10.78
CA GLY A 143 -19.98 14.20 -10.05
C GLY A 143 -19.52 15.37 -9.19
N ALA A 144 -18.76 15.08 -8.13
CA ALA A 144 -18.20 16.13 -7.30
C ALA A 144 -16.83 16.54 -7.85
N PHE A 145 -16.74 17.80 -8.30
CA PHE A 145 -15.44 18.43 -8.59
C PHE A 145 -14.83 18.91 -7.30
N VAL A 146 -13.61 18.45 -7.04
CA VAL A 146 -12.91 18.73 -5.80
C VAL A 146 -11.48 19.15 -6.04
N GLN A 147 -10.95 19.96 -5.13
CA GLN A 147 -9.51 20.21 -5.06
C GLN A 147 -8.89 19.26 -4.04
N VAL A 148 -7.80 18.63 -4.44
CA VAL A 148 -7.05 17.69 -3.61
C VAL A 148 -5.61 18.16 -3.40
N ILE A 149 -5.05 17.84 -2.25
CA ILE A 149 -3.61 17.92 -2.00
C ILE A 149 -3.05 16.51 -2.00
N LEU A 150 -2.03 16.30 -2.82
CA LEU A 150 -1.24 15.09 -2.89
C LEU A 150 0.07 15.27 -2.12
N ASP A 151 0.39 14.28 -1.30
CA ASP A 151 1.67 14.09 -0.62
C ASP A 151 2.25 12.75 -1.12
N GLY A 152 3.41 12.76 -1.77
CA GLY A 152 4.03 11.61 -2.42
C GLY A 152 4.93 12.00 -3.61
N PRO A 153 5.38 11.02 -4.42
CA PRO A 153 5.14 9.56 -4.29
C PRO A 153 5.77 8.92 -3.06
N PHE A 154 5.16 7.85 -2.58
CA PHE A 154 5.71 6.94 -1.57
C PHE A 154 5.69 5.50 -2.08
N GLY A 155 6.59 4.67 -1.55
CA GLY A 155 6.68 3.26 -1.92
C GLY A 155 7.17 3.05 -3.35
N GLY A 156 6.66 2.00 -4.00
CA GLY A 156 7.03 1.55 -5.33
C GLY A 156 7.73 0.19 -5.32
N SER A 157 7.72 -0.48 -6.47
CA SER A 157 8.48 -1.71 -6.64
C SER A 157 9.97 -1.40 -6.77
N GLY A 158 10.79 -2.03 -5.92
CA GLY A 158 12.25 -2.03 -6.09
C GLY A 158 12.72 -2.95 -7.24
N VAL A 159 11.79 -3.64 -7.91
CA VAL A 159 12.03 -4.57 -9.00
C VAL A 159 11.45 -3.99 -10.28
N ASP A 160 12.31 -3.72 -11.25
CA ASP A 160 11.88 -3.40 -12.61
C ASP A 160 11.54 -4.69 -13.36
N LEU A 161 10.26 -4.84 -13.68
CA LEU A 161 9.73 -6.02 -14.38
C LEU A 161 10.37 -6.23 -15.75
N GLY A 162 10.77 -5.14 -16.40
CA GLY A 162 11.35 -5.15 -17.74
C GLY A 162 12.65 -5.91 -17.90
N LEU A 163 13.38 -6.08 -16.79
CA LEU A 163 14.65 -6.80 -16.76
C LEU A 163 14.48 -8.32 -16.79
N TYR A 164 13.26 -8.82 -16.59
CA TYR A 164 12.95 -10.24 -16.45
C TYR A 164 12.05 -10.72 -17.59
N GLU A 165 12.32 -11.92 -18.10
CA GLU A 165 11.52 -12.55 -19.17
C GLU A 165 10.14 -12.99 -18.68
N SER A 166 10.07 -13.51 -17.45
CA SER A 166 8.82 -13.96 -16.82
C SER A 166 8.48 -13.10 -15.60
N VAL A 167 7.22 -12.70 -15.50
CA VAL A 167 6.70 -11.91 -14.38
C VAL A 167 5.56 -12.68 -13.72
N PHE A 168 5.60 -12.75 -12.40
CA PHE A 168 4.52 -13.29 -11.58
C PHE A 168 3.99 -12.24 -10.61
N LEU A 169 2.75 -11.81 -10.82
CA LEU A 169 2.06 -10.86 -9.96
C LEU A 169 1.04 -11.60 -9.10
N VAL A 170 1.08 -11.40 -7.79
CA VAL A 170 0.18 -12.06 -6.85
C VAL A 170 -0.46 -11.02 -5.94
N ALA A 171 -1.79 -10.95 -5.95
CA ALA A 171 -2.54 -9.97 -5.19
C ALA A 171 -3.58 -10.62 -4.27
N GLY A 172 -3.74 -10.10 -3.05
CA GLY A 172 -4.84 -10.44 -2.16
C GLY A 172 -5.69 -9.22 -1.80
N GLY A 173 -7.00 -9.31 -2.00
CA GLY A 173 -7.95 -8.24 -1.69
C GLY A 173 -7.61 -6.94 -2.43
N SER A 174 -7.51 -5.84 -1.68
CA SER A 174 -7.12 -4.52 -2.21
C SER A 174 -5.66 -4.42 -2.64
N GLY A 175 -4.81 -5.40 -2.30
CA GLY A 175 -3.41 -5.45 -2.74
C GLY A 175 -3.25 -5.50 -4.26
N VAL A 176 -4.32 -5.82 -4.99
CA VAL A 176 -4.38 -5.78 -6.46
C VAL A 176 -4.11 -4.40 -7.04
N THR A 177 -4.36 -3.33 -6.27
CA THR A 177 -4.10 -1.95 -6.72
C THR A 177 -2.62 -1.72 -7.06
N LEU A 178 -1.71 -2.33 -6.30
CA LEU A 178 -0.28 -2.30 -6.58
C LEU A 178 0.08 -3.10 -7.83
N THR A 179 -0.36 -4.37 -7.87
CA THR A 179 0.01 -5.27 -8.98
C THR A 179 -0.60 -4.82 -10.29
N LEU A 180 -1.78 -4.21 -10.26
CA LEU A 180 -2.41 -3.62 -11.44
C LEU A 180 -1.60 -2.45 -12.00
N GLY A 181 -1.08 -1.58 -11.13
CA GLY A 181 -0.20 -0.49 -11.56
C GLY A 181 1.08 -1.02 -12.22
N LEU A 182 1.68 -2.07 -11.64
CA LEU A 182 2.83 -2.75 -12.24
C LEU A 182 2.49 -3.43 -13.58
N LEU A 183 1.31 -4.04 -13.68
CA LEU A 183 0.84 -4.70 -14.88
C LEU A 183 0.57 -3.70 -16.02
N ASP A 184 -0.13 -2.61 -15.76
CA ASP A 184 -0.40 -1.57 -16.76
C ASP A 184 0.90 -0.92 -17.25
N ASP A 185 1.87 -0.68 -16.36
CA ASP A 185 3.19 -0.16 -16.71
C ASP A 185 3.96 -1.08 -17.66
N ILE A 186 4.13 -2.36 -17.32
CA ILE A 186 4.91 -3.27 -18.15
C ILE A 186 4.22 -3.55 -19.50
N ILE A 187 2.89 -3.67 -19.53
CA ILE A 187 2.12 -3.79 -20.77
C ILE A 187 2.23 -2.50 -21.59
N GLY A 188 2.12 -1.33 -20.96
CA GLY A 188 2.31 -0.03 -21.61
C GLY A 188 3.69 0.10 -22.25
N ARG A 189 4.76 -0.21 -21.50
CA ARG A 189 6.15 -0.17 -22.00
C ARG A 189 6.38 -1.12 -23.16
N CYS A 190 5.85 -2.34 -23.07
CA CYS A 190 6.08 -3.34 -24.10
C CYS A 190 5.22 -3.15 -25.35
N VAL A 191 3.94 -2.80 -25.18
CA VAL A 191 2.95 -2.76 -26.28
C VAL A 191 2.77 -1.36 -26.83
N LYS A 192 2.47 -0.38 -25.96
CA LYS A 192 2.17 1.00 -26.40
C LYS A 192 3.44 1.75 -26.79
N LEU A 193 4.55 1.54 -26.05
CA LEU A 193 5.83 2.21 -26.26
C LEU A 193 6.84 1.35 -27.05
N GLY A 194 6.45 0.18 -27.54
CA GLY A 194 7.26 -0.64 -28.44
C GLY A 194 8.58 -1.15 -27.85
N ARG A 195 8.62 -1.44 -26.53
CA ARG A 195 9.83 -1.90 -25.80
C ARG A 195 10.98 -0.89 -25.83
N SER A 196 10.68 0.38 -25.60
CA SER A 196 11.66 1.48 -25.64
C SER A 196 12.91 1.30 -24.75
N GLN A 197 12.84 0.48 -23.68
CA GLN A 197 13.93 0.22 -22.73
C GLN A 197 14.52 -1.20 -22.85
N GLU A 198 14.47 -1.81 -24.03
CA GLU A 198 14.94 -3.20 -24.26
C GLU A 198 14.23 -4.23 -23.35
N GLU A 199 12.94 -3.98 -23.08
CA GLU A 199 12.08 -4.82 -22.24
C GLU A 199 12.20 -6.29 -22.62
N ARG A 200 12.56 -7.15 -21.66
CA ARG A 200 12.71 -8.59 -21.84
C ARG A 200 11.42 -9.35 -21.60
N THR A 201 10.47 -8.76 -20.89
CA THR A 201 9.24 -9.45 -20.47
C THR A 201 8.48 -10.00 -21.66
N ARG A 202 8.21 -11.30 -21.60
CA ARG A 202 7.42 -12.06 -22.60
C ARG A 202 6.22 -12.74 -21.98
N ARG A 203 6.31 -13.15 -20.71
CA ARG A 203 5.24 -13.87 -20.04
C ARG A 203 4.88 -13.22 -18.71
N ILE A 204 3.59 -13.09 -18.46
CA ILE A 204 3.07 -12.48 -17.25
C ILE A 204 1.94 -13.36 -16.74
N GLU A 205 2.13 -13.91 -15.54
CA GLU A 205 1.06 -14.56 -14.78
C GLU A 205 0.57 -13.59 -13.71
N SER A 206 -0.71 -13.23 -13.74
CA SER A 206 -1.33 -12.33 -12.76
C SER A 206 -2.40 -13.07 -11.98
N THR A 207 -2.12 -13.36 -10.72
CA THR A 207 -3.02 -14.06 -9.80
C THR A 207 -3.64 -13.09 -8.80
N TRP A 208 -4.98 -13.08 -8.69
CA TRP A 208 -5.70 -12.25 -7.73
C TRP A 208 -6.68 -13.05 -6.88
N TYR A 209 -6.48 -13.01 -5.56
CA TYR A 209 -7.40 -13.58 -4.57
C TYR A 209 -8.36 -12.51 -4.05
N ILE A 210 -9.66 -12.67 -4.29
CA ILE A 210 -10.70 -11.69 -3.91
C ILE A 210 -11.84 -12.33 -3.10
N LEU A 211 -12.35 -11.57 -2.13
CA LEU A 211 -13.47 -11.90 -1.24
C LEU A 211 -14.73 -11.03 -1.48
N GLY A 212 -14.73 -10.16 -2.49
CA GLY A 212 -15.81 -9.19 -2.74
C GLY A 212 -16.04 -8.80 -4.21
N GLN A 213 -16.62 -7.61 -4.43
CA GLN A 213 -17.01 -7.09 -5.74
C GLN A 213 -15.78 -6.73 -6.61
N ILE A 214 -15.73 -7.32 -7.80
CA ILE A 214 -14.69 -7.10 -8.83
C ILE A 214 -15.01 -5.97 -9.80
N GLU A 215 -16.28 -5.56 -9.87
CA GLU A 215 -16.84 -4.65 -10.88
C GLU A 215 -16.06 -3.34 -11.00
N TRP A 216 -15.58 -2.79 -9.89
CA TRP A 216 -14.81 -1.55 -9.88
C TRP A 216 -13.46 -1.64 -10.59
N LEU A 217 -12.88 -2.84 -10.68
CA LEU A 217 -11.56 -3.08 -11.26
C LEU A 217 -11.62 -3.63 -12.68
N ALA A 218 -12.72 -4.32 -13.01
CA ALA A 218 -12.87 -5.04 -14.27
C ALA A 218 -12.58 -4.19 -15.52
N PRO A 219 -13.06 -2.93 -15.67
CA PRO A 219 -12.77 -2.13 -16.86
C PRO A 219 -11.27 -1.93 -17.10
N MET A 220 -10.50 -1.63 -16.05
CA MET A 220 -9.05 -1.44 -16.16
C MET A 220 -8.34 -2.75 -16.53
N LEU A 221 -8.76 -3.88 -15.96
CA LEU A 221 -8.21 -5.19 -16.32
C LEU A 221 -8.55 -5.60 -17.75
N ILE A 222 -9.76 -5.31 -18.23
CA ILE A 222 -10.18 -5.58 -19.61
C ILE A 222 -9.34 -4.78 -20.60
N ASP A 223 -9.11 -3.49 -20.34
CA ASP A 223 -8.30 -2.63 -21.20
C ASP A 223 -6.86 -3.15 -21.32
N ILE A 224 -6.25 -3.53 -20.18
CA ILE A 224 -4.90 -4.09 -20.13
C ILE A 224 -4.84 -5.45 -20.85
N ALA A 225 -5.79 -6.34 -20.56
CA ALA A 225 -5.84 -7.67 -21.17
C ALA A 225 -6.04 -7.60 -22.69
N THR A 226 -6.90 -6.68 -23.16
CA THR A 226 -7.13 -6.43 -24.58
C THR A 226 -5.87 -5.89 -25.26
N ALA A 227 -5.13 -4.99 -24.61
CA ALA A 227 -3.85 -4.50 -25.12
C ALA A 227 -2.82 -5.64 -25.22
N ALA A 228 -2.76 -6.53 -24.23
CA ALA A 228 -1.86 -7.68 -24.22
C ALA A 228 -2.21 -8.70 -25.32
N SER A 229 -3.49 -9.04 -25.52
CA SER A 229 -3.95 -9.99 -26.54
C SER A 229 -3.58 -9.57 -27.97
N ASN A 230 -3.44 -8.28 -28.23
CA ASN A 230 -3.04 -7.74 -29.53
C ASN A 230 -1.51 -7.61 -29.67
N SER A 231 -0.74 -8.28 -28.81
CA SER A 231 0.72 -8.12 -28.72
C SER A 231 1.46 -9.47 -28.66
N THR A 232 2.78 -9.43 -28.55
CA THR A 232 3.63 -10.63 -28.37
C THR A 232 3.79 -11.04 -26.90
N ILE A 233 3.06 -10.41 -25.97
CA ILE A 233 3.10 -10.77 -24.55
C ILE A 233 2.06 -11.83 -24.27
N ASP A 234 2.52 -12.91 -23.67
CA ASP A 234 1.66 -13.96 -23.11
C ASP A 234 1.22 -13.54 -21.71
N LEU A 235 0.01 -12.99 -21.61
CA LEU A 235 -0.60 -12.57 -20.35
C LEU A 235 -1.68 -13.57 -19.97
N HIS A 236 -1.55 -14.17 -18.79
CA HIS A 236 -2.57 -15.03 -18.21
C HIS A 236 -3.01 -14.47 -16.84
N ILE A 237 -4.33 -14.35 -16.66
CA ILE A 237 -4.94 -13.75 -15.46
C ILE A 237 -5.75 -14.80 -14.71
N SER A 238 -5.31 -15.16 -13.51
CA SER A 238 -6.01 -16.11 -12.64
C SER A 238 -6.76 -15.39 -11.52
N ILE A 239 -8.09 -15.43 -11.53
CA ILE A 239 -8.93 -14.79 -10.51
C ILE A 239 -9.49 -15.87 -9.58
N PHE A 240 -9.13 -15.77 -8.30
CA PHE A 240 -9.54 -16.69 -7.25
C PHE A 240 -10.59 -16.04 -6.38
N VAL A 241 -11.81 -16.55 -6.52
CA VAL A 241 -12.99 -16.01 -5.85
C VAL A 241 -13.27 -16.89 -4.63
N ALA A 242 -13.07 -16.35 -3.44
CA ALA A 242 -13.38 -17.08 -2.21
C ALA A 242 -14.91 -17.18 -1.99
N CYS A 243 -15.37 -18.25 -1.33
CA CYS A 243 -16.77 -18.73 -1.25
C CYS A 243 -17.89 -17.74 -0.88
N LEU A 244 -17.57 -16.48 -0.56
CA LEU A 244 -18.53 -15.41 -0.28
C LEU A 244 -18.95 -14.63 -1.53
N CYS A 245 -18.39 -14.95 -2.69
CA CYS A 245 -18.63 -14.24 -3.95
C CYS A 245 -19.29 -15.15 -4.98
N ASN A 246 -20.20 -14.58 -5.78
CA ASN A 246 -20.76 -15.28 -6.93
C ASN A 246 -19.72 -15.29 -8.07
N PRO A 247 -19.18 -16.45 -8.48
CA PRO A 247 -18.20 -16.50 -9.57
C PRO A 247 -18.77 -16.00 -10.90
N GLU A 248 -20.08 -16.11 -11.12
CA GLU A 248 -20.75 -15.60 -12.33
C GLU A 248 -20.83 -14.07 -12.37
N ALA A 249 -20.53 -13.38 -11.27
CA ALA A 249 -20.47 -11.92 -11.23
C ALA A 249 -19.12 -11.37 -11.74
N VAL A 250 -18.14 -12.23 -12.03
CA VAL A 250 -16.89 -11.81 -12.66
C VAL A 250 -17.15 -11.51 -14.14
N PRO A 251 -16.92 -10.26 -14.61
CA PRO A 251 -17.05 -9.93 -16.03
C PRO A 251 -16.10 -10.77 -16.88
N ASP A 252 -16.45 -10.97 -18.15
CA ASP A 252 -15.59 -11.66 -19.10
C ASP A 252 -14.33 -10.83 -19.37
N ILE A 253 -13.18 -11.28 -18.84
CA ILE A 253 -11.88 -10.65 -19.00
C ILE A 253 -11.04 -11.51 -19.95
N PRO A 254 -10.48 -10.96 -21.03
CA PRO A 254 -9.64 -11.72 -21.96
C PRO A 254 -8.45 -12.39 -21.25
N ASN A 255 -8.11 -13.60 -21.70
CA ASN A 255 -7.02 -14.43 -21.14
C ASN A 255 -7.13 -14.65 -19.62
N SER A 256 -8.35 -14.67 -19.09
CA SER A 256 -8.59 -14.90 -17.67
C SER A 256 -9.30 -16.22 -17.37
N ILE A 257 -9.00 -16.78 -16.20
CA ILE A 257 -9.68 -17.95 -15.64
C ILE A 257 -10.16 -17.61 -14.23
N VAL A 258 -11.41 -17.97 -13.94
CA VAL A 258 -12.03 -17.83 -12.62
C VAL A 258 -12.09 -19.19 -11.94
N THR A 259 -11.59 -19.27 -10.72
CA THR A 259 -11.54 -20.53 -9.95
C THR A 259 -11.91 -20.30 -8.48
N LEU A 260 -12.41 -21.35 -7.84
CA LEU A 260 -12.87 -21.32 -6.44
C LEU A 260 -11.83 -21.87 -5.46
N SER A 261 -10.89 -22.69 -5.93
CA SER A 261 -9.83 -23.25 -5.10
C SER A 261 -8.63 -22.32 -5.07
N ARG A 262 -8.04 -22.12 -3.88
CA ARG A 262 -6.80 -21.35 -3.73
C ARG A 262 -5.60 -22.22 -4.13
N PRO A 263 -4.92 -21.97 -5.26
CA PRO A 263 -3.70 -22.69 -5.61
C PRO A 263 -2.53 -22.24 -4.75
N SER A 264 -1.55 -23.14 -4.66
CA SER A 264 -0.25 -22.86 -4.06
C SER A 264 0.54 -21.92 -4.97
N ILE A 265 1.00 -20.80 -4.42
CA ILE A 265 1.89 -19.84 -5.10
C ILE A 265 3.13 -20.56 -5.64
N HIS A 266 3.64 -21.55 -4.91
CA HIS A 266 4.78 -22.36 -5.33
C HIS A 266 4.50 -23.16 -6.61
N ASN A 267 3.29 -23.71 -6.76
CA ASN A 267 2.95 -24.52 -7.94
C ASN A 267 2.80 -23.63 -9.16
N ILE A 268 2.08 -22.51 -9.05
CA ILE A 268 1.93 -21.55 -10.15
C ILE A 268 3.30 -21.06 -10.63
N LEU A 269 4.15 -20.66 -9.68
CA LEU A 269 5.46 -20.14 -10.00
C LEU A 269 6.37 -21.23 -10.61
N LYS A 270 6.24 -22.49 -10.17
CA LYS A 270 6.92 -23.62 -10.79
C LYS A 270 6.46 -23.82 -12.24
N ASP A 271 5.15 -23.76 -12.47
CA ASP A 271 4.55 -23.98 -13.78
C ASP A 271 4.98 -22.88 -14.77
N LEU A 272 4.92 -21.61 -14.35
CA LEU A 272 5.38 -20.44 -15.12
C LEU A 272 6.81 -20.59 -15.62
N ILE A 273 7.69 -21.15 -14.80
CA ILE A 273 9.10 -21.34 -15.13
C ILE A 273 9.32 -22.59 -15.99
N SER A 274 8.56 -23.66 -15.75
CA SER A 274 8.74 -24.94 -16.44
C SER A 274 8.23 -24.96 -17.88
N LEU A 275 7.34 -24.04 -18.24
CA LEU A 275 6.83 -23.92 -19.60
C LEU A 275 7.89 -23.28 -20.51
N PRO A 276 8.35 -23.93 -21.59
CA PRO A 276 9.17 -23.27 -22.59
C PRO A 276 8.34 -22.25 -23.40
N PRO A 277 8.97 -21.27 -24.07
CA PRO A 277 8.27 -20.37 -24.99
C PRO A 277 7.64 -21.24 -26.07
N SER A 278 6.39 -20.96 -26.42
CA SER A 278 5.64 -21.66 -27.45
C SER A 278 6.40 -21.73 -28.77
N SER A 279 7.15 -22.81 -28.98
CA SER A 279 7.56 -23.31 -30.28
C SER A 279 6.88 -24.65 -30.47
N GLU A 280 5.84 -24.61 -31.30
CA GLU A 280 5.43 -25.64 -32.26
C GLU A 280 5.32 -27.09 -31.76
N LYS A 281 4.19 -27.71 -32.10
CA LYS A 281 4.09 -29.17 -32.21
C LYS A 281 5.11 -29.62 -33.27
N GLU A 282 6.36 -29.83 -32.89
CA GLU A 282 7.33 -30.51 -33.74
C GLU A 282 7.31 -32.00 -33.43
N ASP A 283 6.88 -32.72 -34.46
CA ASP A 283 7.07 -34.14 -34.63
C ASP A 283 8.51 -34.57 -34.34
N LEU A 284 8.61 -35.80 -33.87
CA LEU A 284 9.82 -36.56 -33.60
C LEU A 284 10.83 -36.50 -34.75
N ILE A 285 11.81 -35.58 -34.70
CA ILE A 285 13.09 -35.77 -35.41
C ILE A 285 14.24 -35.32 -34.50
N GLU A 286 14.95 -36.30 -33.95
CA GLU A 286 16.26 -36.12 -33.32
C GLU A 286 17.23 -35.47 -34.32
N THR A 287 17.53 -34.18 -34.13
CA THR A 287 18.78 -33.63 -34.63
C THR A 287 19.49 -32.95 -33.48
N ARG A 288 20.53 -33.62 -33.00
CA ARG A 288 21.47 -33.22 -31.96
C ARG A 288 22.28 -32.01 -32.43
N CYS A 289 21.69 -30.81 -32.42
CA CYS A 289 22.43 -29.56 -32.43
C CYS A 289 22.80 -29.21 -30.98
N GLN A 290 24.08 -28.90 -30.78
CA GLN A 290 24.64 -28.46 -29.49
C GLN A 290 23.91 -27.20 -29.01
N LYS A 291 22.88 -27.35 -28.17
CA LYS A 291 22.32 -26.24 -27.40
C LYS A 291 23.36 -25.83 -26.36
N SER A 292 24.00 -24.68 -26.56
CA SER A 292 24.61 -23.93 -25.46
C SER A 292 23.56 -23.74 -24.36
N PRO A 293 23.92 -23.79 -23.07
CA PRO A 293 22.95 -23.54 -22.00
C PRO A 293 22.46 -22.11 -22.13
N SER A 294 21.25 -21.91 -22.64
CA SER A 294 20.60 -20.62 -22.60
C SER A 294 20.33 -20.32 -21.13
N LEU A 295 21.14 -19.45 -20.54
CA LEU A 295 20.83 -18.84 -19.24
C LEU A 295 19.42 -18.27 -19.35
N GLY A 296 18.51 -18.71 -18.47
CA GLY A 296 17.11 -18.27 -18.47
C GLY A 296 16.99 -16.76 -18.35
N GLY A 297 15.89 -16.18 -18.84
CA GLY A 297 15.68 -14.74 -18.83
C GLY A 297 15.28 -14.13 -17.48
N GLY A 298 15.33 -14.87 -16.38
CA GLY A 298 15.00 -14.40 -15.04
C GLY A 298 13.50 -14.37 -14.75
N VAL A 299 13.14 -14.37 -13.46
CA VAL A 299 11.76 -14.21 -12.99
C VAL A 299 11.60 -13.08 -11.99
N ALA A 300 10.66 -12.17 -12.22
CA ALA A 300 10.24 -11.17 -11.23
C ALA A 300 8.95 -11.61 -10.55
N VAL A 301 8.95 -11.65 -9.22
CA VAL A 301 7.77 -11.97 -8.40
C VAL A 301 7.37 -10.73 -7.59
N CYS A 302 6.14 -10.26 -7.76
CA CYS A 302 5.59 -9.16 -6.96
C CYS A 302 4.34 -9.63 -6.24
N ALA A 303 4.37 -9.64 -4.90
CA ALA A 303 3.25 -10.08 -4.08
C ALA A 303 2.71 -8.95 -3.19
N SER A 304 1.39 -8.75 -3.18
CA SER A 304 0.75 -7.67 -2.44
C SER A 304 -0.53 -8.12 -1.76
N GLY A 305 -0.71 -7.81 -0.47
CA GLY A 305 -1.93 -8.15 0.27
C GLY A 305 -1.68 -8.54 1.73
N PRO A 306 -2.49 -9.46 2.30
CA PRO A 306 -2.35 -9.84 3.70
C PRO A 306 -1.01 -10.52 3.98
N GLU A 307 -0.55 -10.43 5.22
CA GLU A 307 0.75 -10.98 5.66
C GLU A 307 0.90 -12.46 5.30
N SER A 308 -0.17 -13.25 5.41
CA SER A 308 -0.14 -14.67 5.07
C SER A 308 0.15 -14.93 3.60
N LEU A 309 -0.28 -14.06 2.69
CA LEU A 309 -0.03 -14.18 1.25
C LEU A 309 1.38 -13.72 0.89
N THR A 310 1.81 -12.58 1.41
CA THR A 310 3.15 -12.04 1.14
C THR A 310 4.24 -12.94 1.72
N ARG A 311 4.01 -13.50 2.91
CA ARG A 311 4.91 -14.48 3.53
C ARG A 311 4.94 -15.81 2.78
N ASP A 312 3.83 -16.26 2.20
CA ASP A 312 3.80 -17.46 1.35
C ASP A 312 4.64 -17.26 0.08
N ALA A 313 4.53 -16.09 -0.57
CA ALA A 313 5.40 -15.72 -1.69
C ALA A 313 6.89 -15.65 -1.30
N GLN A 314 7.21 -15.04 -0.15
CA GLN A 314 8.58 -14.99 0.39
C GLN A 314 9.16 -16.39 0.68
N ASN A 315 8.32 -17.35 1.06
CA ASN A 315 8.75 -18.73 1.29
C ASN A 315 8.85 -19.54 -0.02
N ALA A 316 8.02 -19.21 -1.02
CA ALA A 316 8.00 -19.93 -2.30
C ALA A 316 9.25 -19.64 -3.15
N VAL A 317 9.72 -18.39 -3.19
CA VAL A 317 10.87 -17.98 -4.01
C VAL A 317 12.17 -18.74 -3.69
N PRO A 318 12.61 -18.83 -2.42
CA PRO A 318 13.81 -19.60 -2.07
C PRO A 318 13.68 -21.09 -2.40
N ARG A 319 12.49 -21.68 -2.23
CA ARG A 319 12.25 -23.10 -2.55
C ARG A 319 12.48 -23.39 -4.04
N LEU A 320 12.11 -22.45 -4.91
CA LEU A 320 12.33 -22.57 -6.35
C LEU A 320 13.79 -22.34 -6.73
N SER A 321 14.44 -21.35 -6.13
CA SER A 321 15.86 -21.10 -6.34
C SER A 321 16.72 -22.34 -5.99
N LEU A 322 16.37 -23.06 -4.91
CA LEU A 322 17.03 -24.31 -4.54
C LEU A 322 16.76 -25.46 -5.52
N THR A 323 15.57 -25.52 -6.12
CA THR A 323 15.16 -26.64 -6.98
C THR A 323 15.68 -26.50 -8.41
N MET A 324 15.79 -25.27 -8.91
CA MET A 324 16.06 -25.01 -10.33
C MET A 324 17.41 -24.33 -10.62
N GLY A 325 18.25 -24.10 -9.61
CA GLY A 325 19.68 -23.77 -9.78
C GLY A 325 19.99 -22.44 -10.49
N MET A 326 21.26 -22.28 -10.90
CA MET A 326 21.83 -21.07 -11.56
C MET A 326 21.29 -20.82 -12.97
N ASP A 327 20.51 -21.74 -13.53
CA ASP A 327 20.11 -21.73 -14.95
C ASP A 327 18.93 -20.79 -15.25
N MET A 328 18.27 -20.20 -14.24
CA MET A 328 17.05 -19.40 -14.44
C MET A 328 17.26 -17.89 -14.68
N GLY A 329 18.48 -17.37 -14.67
CA GLY A 329 18.73 -15.93 -14.83
C GLY A 329 18.44 -15.06 -13.59
N GLY A 330 18.15 -15.70 -12.45
CA GLY A 330 17.88 -15.05 -11.16
C GLY A 330 16.39 -14.81 -10.91
N ILE A 331 16.03 -14.70 -9.62
CA ILE A 331 14.67 -14.39 -9.19
C ILE A 331 14.70 -13.10 -8.36
N ALA A 332 13.91 -12.12 -8.76
CA ALA A 332 13.62 -10.96 -7.93
C ALA A 332 12.29 -11.11 -7.21
N LEU A 333 12.23 -10.59 -5.99
CA LEU A 333 11.03 -10.59 -5.18
C LEU A 333 10.78 -9.20 -4.61
N HIS A 334 9.57 -8.69 -4.86
CA HIS A 334 9.04 -7.52 -4.17
C HIS A 334 7.77 -7.93 -3.43
N THR A 335 7.63 -7.50 -2.17
CA THR A 335 6.41 -7.74 -1.39
C THR A 335 5.93 -6.48 -0.70
N GLU A 336 4.65 -6.17 -0.84
CA GLU A 336 4.00 -5.08 -0.10
C GLU A 336 2.86 -5.61 0.76
N GLN A 337 2.93 -5.35 2.06
CA GLN A 337 1.91 -5.77 2.99
C GLN A 337 0.82 -4.71 3.10
N PHE A 338 -0.40 -5.07 2.68
CA PHE A 338 -1.59 -4.26 2.90
C PHE A 338 -2.43 -4.89 4.01
N THR A 339 -2.37 -4.28 5.19
CA THR A 339 -3.27 -4.58 6.32
C THR A 339 -4.24 -3.42 6.49
N LEU A 340 -5.54 -3.71 6.41
CA LEU A 340 -6.60 -2.79 6.85
C LEU A 340 -6.71 -2.75 8.36
#